data_AF-A0A076LFW8-F1
#
_entry.id   AF-A0A076LFW8-F1
#
_cell.length_a   1.000
_cell.length_b   1.000
_cell.length_c   1.000
_cell.angle_alpha   90.00
_cell.angle_beta   90.00
_cell.angle_gamma   90.00
#
_symmetry.space_group_name_H-M   'P 1'
#
loop_
_entity.id
_entity.type
_entity.pdbx_description
1 polymer ?
#
loop_
_entity_poly.entity_id
_entity_poly.type
_entity_poly.pdbx_seq_one_letter_code
_entity_poly.pdbx_strand_id
1 'polypeptide(L)'
;MEIERVAELLLLKDKNFKEKEKLRDLLREYIKTKDEISYLENILEDFENLDVNLKHLKRDADIIKSILPRLSKFTNIPVFMRIVKMLDTVEKIDTKELETVRWNINKEIEELNDKLKTVENELRAIIINESISKIGTSDLEEFSKYLENLRYEDKEQKEEVCN
;
A
#
# COMPACT_ATOMS: atom_id res chain seq x y z
N MET A 1 3.97 -2.80 -19.43
CA MET A 1 4.22 -4.16 -18.90
C MET A 1 4.76 -4.01 -17.50
N GLU A 2 4.20 -4.73 -16.52
CA GLU A 2 4.61 -4.63 -15.12
C GLU A 2 5.94 -5.35 -14.91
N ILE A 3 6.94 -4.63 -14.38
CA ILE A 3 8.30 -5.15 -14.17
C ILE A 3 8.30 -6.34 -13.21
N GLU A 4 7.38 -6.33 -12.26
CA GLU A 4 7.11 -7.40 -11.29
C GLU A 4 6.83 -8.73 -12.01
N ARG A 5 5.88 -8.74 -12.96
CA ARG A 5 5.53 -9.93 -13.73
C ARG A 5 6.72 -10.50 -14.53
N VAL A 6 7.53 -9.62 -15.14
CA VAL A 6 8.71 -10.07 -15.91
C VAL A 6 9.78 -10.65 -14.97
N ALA A 7 9.99 -10.03 -13.81
CA ALA A 7 10.91 -10.54 -12.79
C ALA A 7 10.49 -11.94 -12.30
N GLU A 8 9.20 -12.13 -12.00
CA GLU A 8 8.64 -13.42 -11.60
C GLU A 8 8.81 -14.48 -12.69
N LEU A 9 8.45 -14.16 -13.92
CA LEU A 9 8.62 -15.07 -15.06
C LEU A 9 10.09 -15.48 -15.23
N LEU A 10 11.03 -14.53 -15.10
CA LEU A 10 12.46 -14.81 -15.20
C LEU A 10 12.92 -15.77 -14.10
N LEU A 11 12.52 -15.52 -12.84
CA LEU A 11 12.86 -16.37 -11.70
C LEU A 11 12.27 -17.79 -11.82
N LEU A 12 11.08 -17.92 -12.42
CA LEU A 12 10.35 -19.17 -12.57
C LEU A 12 10.82 -20.00 -13.78
N LYS A 13 11.13 -19.35 -14.90
CA LYS A 13 11.35 -20.03 -16.20
C LYS A 13 12.82 -20.21 -16.53
N ASP A 14 13.70 -19.28 -16.17
CA ASP A 14 15.14 -19.41 -16.43
C ASP A 14 15.89 -19.99 -15.24
N LYS A 15 16.08 -21.32 -15.27
CA LYS A 15 16.82 -22.05 -14.22
C LYS A 15 18.31 -21.66 -14.17
N ASN A 16 18.87 -21.12 -15.24
CA ASN A 16 20.29 -20.80 -15.37
C ASN A 16 20.58 -19.30 -15.20
N PHE A 17 19.57 -18.51 -14.82
CA PHE A 17 19.73 -17.09 -14.57
C PHE A 17 20.72 -16.84 -13.42
N LYS A 18 21.80 -16.08 -13.72
CA LYS A 18 22.94 -15.93 -12.81
C LYS A 18 22.65 -15.03 -11.61
N GLU A 19 21.89 -13.95 -11.81
CA GLU A 19 21.56 -12.96 -10.76
C GLU A 19 20.26 -13.32 -10.01
N LYS A 20 19.89 -14.61 -9.96
CA LYS A 20 18.60 -15.09 -9.43
C LYS A 20 18.31 -14.64 -7.99
N GLU A 21 19.28 -14.77 -7.09
CA GLU A 21 19.08 -14.38 -5.69
C GLU A 21 18.92 -12.87 -5.54
N LYS A 22 19.77 -12.09 -6.22
CA LYS A 22 19.68 -10.62 -6.23
C LYS A 22 18.35 -10.12 -6.79
N LEU A 23 17.88 -10.70 -7.90
CA LEU A 23 16.58 -10.36 -8.47
C LEU A 23 15.43 -10.71 -7.51
N ARG A 24 15.52 -11.85 -6.80
CA ARG A 24 14.52 -12.26 -5.81
C ARG A 24 14.47 -11.29 -4.63
N ASP A 25 15.62 -10.90 -4.10
CA ASP A 25 15.70 -9.97 -2.97
C ASP A 25 15.14 -8.60 -3.34
N LEU A 26 15.51 -8.07 -4.51
CA LEU A 26 14.96 -6.81 -5.03
C LEU A 26 13.46 -6.89 -5.30
N LEU A 27 12.96 -8.00 -5.86
CA LEU A 27 11.53 -8.19 -6.09
C LEU A 27 10.75 -8.24 -4.77
N ARG A 28 11.30 -8.92 -3.76
CA ARG A 28 10.70 -8.96 -2.42
C ARG A 28 10.68 -7.58 -1.78
N GLU A 29 11.76 -6.82 -1.92
CA GLU A 29 11.83 -5.45 -1.42
C GLU A 29 10.84 -4.52 -2.14
N TYR A 30 10.71 -4.66 -3.46
CA TYR A 30 9.75 -3.93 -4.27
C TYR A 30 8.32 -4.16 -3.80
N ILE A 31 7.90 -5.42 -3.68
CA ILE A 31 6.56 -5.80 -3.23
C ILE A 31 6.32 -5.27 -1.82
N LYS A 32 7.25 -5.50 -0.88
CA LYS A 32 7.12 -5.02 0.50
C LYS A 32 6.94 -3.50 0.56
N THR A 33 7.75 -2.76 -0.19
CA THR A 33 7.70 -1.29 -0.19
C THR A 33 6.38 -0.78 -0.79
N LYS A 34 5.88 -1.42 -1.84
CA LYS A 34 4.57 -1.11 -2.45
C LYS A 34 3.41 -1.38 -1.50
N ASP A 35 3.44 -2.51 -0.79
CA ASP A 35 2.44 -2.86 0.22
C ASP A 35 2.43 -1.85 1.37
N GLU A 36 3.60 -1.42 1.82
CA GLU A 36 3.76 -0.43 2.89
C GLU A 36 3.22 0.94 2.47
N ILE A 37 3.50 1.40 1.25
CA ILE A 37 2.91 2.62 0.69
C ILE A 37 1.38 2.52 0.67
N SER A 38 0.84 1.44 0.12
CA SER A 38 -0.62 1.26 0.04
C SER A 38 -1.28 1.23 1.42
N TYR A 39 -0.65 0.61 2.40
CA TYR A 39 -1.12 0.62 3.79
C TYR A 39 -1.19 2.05 4.37
N LEU A 40 -0.15 2.85 4.14
CA LEU A 40 -0.11 4.25 4.60
C LEU A 40 -1.12 5.14 3.88
N GLU A 41 -1.35 4.93 2.58
CA GLU A 41 -2.39 5.62 1.81
C GLU A 41 -3.79 5.33 2.35
N ASN A 42 -4.09 4.06 2.69
CA ASN A 42 -5.36 3.69 3.32
C ASN A 42 -5.55 4.38 4.68
N ILE A 43 -4.48 4.48 5.48
CA ILE A 43 -4.52 5.22 6.74
C ILE A 43 -4.85 6.70 6.48
N LEU A 44 -4.26 7.34 5.48
CA LEU A 44 -4.57 8.73 5.13
C LEU A 44 -6.05 8.92 4.76
N GLU A 45 -6.63 7.97 4.01
CA GLU A 45 -8.07 7.99 3.71
C GLU A 45 -8.92 7.90 4.98
N ASP A 46 -8.56 7.01 5.92
CA ASP A 46 -9.21 6.92 7.23
C ASP A 46 -9.10 8.22 8.03
N PHE A 47 -7.96 8.93 7.96
CA PHE A 47 -7.78 10.24 8.59
C PHE A 47 -8.69 11.31 7.99
N GLU A 48 -8.84 11.34 6.66
CA GLU A 48 -9.73 12.30 5.98
C GLU A 48 -11.19 12.05 6.37
N ASN A 49 -11.61 10.78 6.41
CA ASN A 49 -12.93 10.39 6.87
C ASN A 49 -13.15 10.79 8.33
N LEU A 50 -12.16 10.56 9.21
CA LEU A 50 -12.23 10.95 10.61
C LEU A 50 -12.36 12.47 10.78
N ASP A 51 -11.56 13.26 10.07
CA ASP A 51 -11.62 14.73 10.14
C ASP A 51 -12.99 15.28 9.73
N VAL A 52 -13.54 14.77 8.62
CA VAL A 52 -14.89 15.11 8.17
C VAL A 52 -15.93 14.77 9.24
N ASN A 53 -15.88 13.55 9.77
CA ASN A 53 -16.82 13.09 10.79
C ASN A 53 -16.72 13.90 12.09
N LEU A 54 -15.52 14.28 12.52
CA LEU A 54 -15.32 15.11 13.71
C LEU A 54 -15.85 16.53 13.52
N LYS A 55 -15.68 17.12 12.33
CA LYS A 55 -16.25 18.43 11.99
C LYS A 55 -17.78 18.40 12.02
N HIS A 56 -18.40 17.37 11.45
CA HIS A 56 -19.84 17.19 11.50
C HIS A 56 -20.34 16.99 12.93
N LEU A 57 -19.68 16.12 13.70
CA LEU A 57 -20.05 15.84 15.08
C LEU A 57 -20.00 17.09 15.97
N LYS A 58 -18.98 17.94 15.80
CA LYS A 58 -18.89 19.23 16.51
C LYS A 58 -20.03 20.17 16.14
N ARG A 59 -20.32 20.31 14.84
CA ARG A 59 -21.43 21.15 14.35
C ARG A 59 -22.77 20.68 14.92
N ASP A 60 -23.01 19.37 14.91
CA ASP A 60 -24.25 18.80 15.45
C ASP A 60 -24.34 19.00 16.96
N ALA A 61 -23.21 18.87 17.67
CA ALA A 61 -23.17 19.14 19.10
C ALA A 61 -23.54 20.59 19.43
N ASP A 62 -23.00 21.57 18.69
CA ASP A 62 -23.34 22.99 18.83
C ASP A 62 -24.85 23.24 18.60
N ILE A 63 -25.41 22.64 17.55
CA ILE A 63 -26.84 22.76 17.23
C ILE A 63 -27.69 22.19 18.36
N ILE A 64 -27.39 20.98 18.83
CA ILE A 64 -28.12 20.33 19.92
C ILE A 64 -28.03 21.19 21.18
N LYS A 65 -26.85 21.69 21.54
CA LYS A 65 -26.63 22.55 22.70
C LYS A 65 -27.46 23.83 22.65
N SER A 66 -27.70 24.37 21.46
CA SER A 66 -28.55 25.55 21.28
C SER A 66 -30.06 25.27 21.41
N ILE A 67 -30.51 24.04 21.13
CA ILE A 67 -31.93 23.65 21.12
C ILE A 67 -32.34 23.01 22.45
N LEU A 68 -31.45 22.25 23.07
CA LEU A 68 -31.72 21.47 24.29
C LEU A 68 -32.30 22.33 25.43
N PRO A 69 -31.82 23.56 25.73
CA PRO A 69 -32.42 24.42 26.76
C PRO A 69 -33.81 24.95 26.41
N ARG A 70 -34.15 25.01 25.12
CA ARG A 70 -35.50 25.38 24.68
C ARG A 70 -36.46 24.21 24.87
N LEU A 71 -36.02 22.99 24.54
CA LEU A 71 -36.82 21.78 24.72
C LEU A 71 -37.08 21.47 26.20
N SER A 72 -36.11 21.70 27.09
CA SER A 72 -36.29 21.44 28.52
C SER A 72 -37.37 22.30 29.19
N LYS A 73 -37.83 23.37 28.52
CA LYS A 73 -38.98 24.18 28.96
C LYS A 73 -40.33 23.47 28.75
N PHE A 74 -40.38 22.54 27.79
CA PHE A 74 -41.62 21.86 27.38
C PHE A 74 -41.65 20.38 27.80
N THR A 75 -40.51 19.82 28.20
CA THR A 75 -40.42 18.43 28.68
C THR A 75 -39.32 18.29 29.73
N ASN A 76 -39.56 17.44 30.73
CA ASN A 76 -38.51 17.09 31.69
C ASN A 76 -37.50 16.16 31.00
N ILE A 77 -36.22 16.53 31.01
CA ILE A 77 -35.12 15.72 30.46
C ILE A 77 -34.28 15.22 31.65
N PRO A 78 -34.49 13.96 32.11
CA PRO A 78 -33.89 13.46 33.35
C PRO A 78 -32.34 13.46 33.37
N VAL A 79 -31.70 13.53 32.20
CA VAL A 79 -30.24 13.50 32.02
C VAL A 79 -29.69 14.77 31.38
N PHE A 80 -30.42 15.89 31.44
CA PHE A 80 -30.06 17.15 30.77
C PHE A 80 -28.59 17.57 30.98
N MET A 81 -28.14 17.65 32.24
CA MET A 81 -26.78 18.08 32.56
C MET A 81 -25.71 17.10 32.07
N ARG A 82 -26.05 15.80 31.96
CA ARG A 82 -25.14 14.81 31.39
C ARG A 82 -24.99 15.01 29.88
N ILE A 83 -26.08 15.30 29.19
CA ILE A 83 -26.06 15.61 27.76
C ILE A 83 -25.21 16.85 27.50
N VAL A 84 -25.41 17.94 28.26
CA VAL A 84 -24.61 19.18 28.11
C VAL A 84 -23.11 18.90 28.28
N LYS A 85 -22.72 18.15 29.31
CA LYS A 85 -21.31 17.76 29.51
C LYS A 85 -20.74 16.92 28.38
N MET A 86 -21.54 16.04 27.78
CA MET A 86 -21.10 15.24 26.63
C MET A 86 -20.88 16.12 25.40
N LEU A 87 -21.77 17.08 25.14
CA LEU A 87 -21.62 18.06 24.05
C LEU A 87 -20.38 18.94 24.26
N ASP A 88 -20.15 19.44 25.48
CA ASP A 88 -18.93 20.19 25.84
C ASP A 88 -17.65 19.37 25.59
N THR A 89 -17.71 18.06 25.76
CA THR A 89 -16.57 17.17 25.53
C THR A 89 -16.29 17.03 24.04
N VAL A 90 -17.33 16.89 23.22
CA VAL A 90 -17.24 16.82 21.75
C VAL A 90 -16.64 18.10 21.16
N GLU A 91 -17.09 19.27 21.61
CA GLU A 91 -16.55 20.56 21.18
C GLU A 91 -15.04 20.69 21.42
N LYS A 92 -14.56 20.11 22.53
CA LYS A 92 -13.16 20.17 22.97
C LYS A 92 -12.22 19.14 22.31
N ILE A 93 -12.73 18.26 21.45
CA ILE A 93 -11.86 17.32 20.72
C ILE A 93 -10.85 18.13 19.90
N ASP A 94 -9.56 18.01 20.19
CA ASP A 94 -8.51 18.66 19.40
C ASP A 94 -8.13 17.77 18.22
N THR A 95 -8.03 18.37 17.04
CA THR A 95 -7.63 17.68 15.80
C THR A 95 -6.25 18.13 15.31
N LYS A 96 -5.56 19.02 16.02
CA LYS A 96 -4.22 19.50 15.64
C LYS A 96 -3.18 18.39 15.58
N GLU A 97 -3.26 17.44 16.52
CA GLU A 97 -2.36 16.28 16.52
C GLU A 97 -2.55 15.41 15.28
N LEU A 98 -3.78 15.35 14.72
CA LEU A 98 -4.07 14.59 13.50
C LEU A 98 -3.30 15.16 12.30
N GLU A 99 -3.17 16.48 12.19
CA GLU A 99 -2.44 17.11 11.08
C GLU A 99 -0.94 16.82 11.14
N THR A 100 -0.37 16.75 12.35
CA THR A 100 1.04 16.38 12.54
C THR A 100 1.27 14.92 12.12
N VAL A 101 0.37 14.02 12.50
CA VAL A 101 0.44 12.61 12.08
C VAL A 101 0.27 12.49 10.57
N ARG A 102 -0.70 13.20 9.98
CA ARG A 102 -0.91 13.24 8.53
C ARG A 102 0.35 13.68 7.78
N TRP A 103 1.01 14.72 8.26
CA TRP A 103 2.25 15.21 7.66
C TRP A 103 3.38 14.17 7.73
N ASN A 104 3.55 13.51 8.89
CA ASN A 104 4.56 12.46 9.06
C ASN A 104 4.33 11.28 8.10
N ILE A 105 3.08 10.82 7.97
CA ILE A 105 2.73 9.72 7.06
C ILE A 105 3.01 10.11 5.60
N ASN A 106 2.65 11.33 5.19
CA ASN A 106 2.96 11.80 3.83
C ASN A 106 4.47 11.82 3.55
N LYS A 107 5.28 12.27 4.52
CA LYS A 107 6.74 12.26 4.40
C LYS A 107 7.30 10.85 4.29
N GLU A 108 6.76 9.90 5.06
CA GLU A 108 7.15 8.49 4.99
C GLU A 108 6.79 7.87 3.64
N ILE A 109 5.61 8.17 3.10
CA ILE A 109 5.21 7.76 1.74
C ILE A 109 6.17 8.33 0.68
N GLU A 110 6.59 9.60 0.81
CA GLU A 110 7.55 10.22 -0.11
C GLU A 110 8.90 9.49 -0.09
N GLU A 111 9.43 9.22 1.09
CA GLU A 111 10.69 8.47 1.28
C GLU A 111 10.59 7.03 0.73
N LEU A 112 9.47 6.35 0.98
CA LEU A 112 9.23 5.01 0.45
C LEU A 112 9.08 5.01 -1.07
N ASN A 113 8.49 6.04 -1.67
CA ASN A 113 8.39 6.18 -3.13
C ASN A 113 9.76 6.37 -3.78
N ASP A 114 10.63 7.19 -3.19
CA ASP A 114 12.01 7.36 -3.66
C ASP A 114 12.80 6.05 -3.57
N LYS A 115 12.60 5.30 -2.48
CA LYS A 115 13.16 3.97 -2.30
C LYS A 115 12.63 2.99 -3.35
N LEU A 116 11.32 2.94 -3.55
CA LEU A 116 10.66 2.05 -4.52
C LEU A 116 11.19 2.31 -5.93
N LYS A 117 11.34 3.58 -6.31
CA LYS A 117 11.90 3.99 -7.60
C LYS A 117 13.33 3.50 -7.78
N THR A 118 14.15 3.54 -6.72
CA THR A 118 15.52 3.02 -6.75
C THR A 118 15.53 1.52 -7.00
N VAL A 119 14.72 0.77 -6.23
CA VAL A 119 14.57 -0.69 -6.39
C VAL A 119 14.03 -1.05 -7.78
N GLU A 120 13.05 -0.30 -8.28
CA GLU A 120 12.47 -0.52 -9.62
C GLU A 120 13.51 -0.33 -10.73
N ASN A 121 14.37 0.69 -10.61
CA ASN A 121 15.44 0.93 -11.56
C ASN A 121 16.48 -0.21 -11.55
N GLU A 122 16.81 -0.73 -10.37
CA GLU A 122 17.72 -1.87 -10.23
C GLU A 122 17.11 -3.16 -10.83
N LEU A 123 15.83 -3.43 -10.55
CA LEU A 123 15.09 -4.53 -11.17
C LEU A 123 15.10 -4.41 -12.70
N ARG A 124 14.78 -3.23 -13.22
CA ARG A 124 14.80 -2.94 -14.67
C ARG A 124 16.17 -3.18 -15.28
N ALA A 125 17.25 -2.72 -14.64
CA ALA A 125 18.60 -2.90 -15.15
C ALA A 125 18.97 -4.38 -15.27
N ILE A 126 18.68 -5.18 -14.25
CA ILE A 126 18.95 -6.63 -14.26
C ILE A 126 18.16 -7.32 -15.39
N ILE A 127 16.86 -7.04 -15.49
CA ILE A 127 15.98 -7.67 -16.47
C ILE A 127 16.38 -7.26 -17.90
N ILE A 128 16.73 -5.99 -18.13
CA ILE A 128 17.18 -5.50 -19.44
C ILE A 128 18.50 -6.17 -19.83
N ASN A 129 19.46 -6.27 -18.90
CA ASN A 129 20.73 -6.92 -19.18
C ASN A 129 20.54 -8.40 -19.57
N GLU A 130 19.66 -9.09 -18.85
CA GLU A 130 19.33 -10.49 -19.18
C GLU A 130 18.60 -10.61 -20.53
N SER A 131 17.65 -9.71 -20.80
CA SER A 131 16.94 -9.65 -22.09
C SER A 131 17.91 -9.47 -23.25
N ILE A 132 18.84 -8.52 -23.16
CA ILE A 132 19.86 -8.30 -24.19
C ILE A 132 20.74 -9.54 -24.33
N SER A 133 21.12 -10.19 -23.24
CA SER A 133 21.94 -11.40 -23.27
C SER A 133 21.24 -12.60 -23.92
N LYS A 134 19.91 -12.71 -23.80
CA LYS A 134 19.14 -13.88 -24.25
C LYS A 134 18.56 -13.73 -25.64
N ILE A 135 18.01 -12.55 -25.94
CA ILE A 135 17.27 -12.29 -27.17
C ILE A 135 17.80 -11.09 -27.95
N GLY A 136 18.85 -10.41 -27.48
CA GLY A 136 19.53 -9.34 -28.21
C GLY A 136 18.80 -7.99 -28.22
N THR A 137 17.73 -7.84 -27.43
CA THR A 137 16.92 -6.61 -27.35
C THR A 137 16.67 -6.22 -25.90
N SER A 138 16.40 -4.94 -25.64
CA SER A 138 15.93 -4.44 -24.34
C SER A 138 14.40 -4.35 -24.26
N ASP A 139 13.68 -4.80 -25.29
CA ASP A 139 12.22 -4.83 -25.28
C ASP A 139 11.69 -5.88 -24.30
N LEU A 140 11.10 -5.41 -23.20
CA LEU A 140 10.55 -6.24 -22.16
C LEU A 140 9.35 -7.07 -22.61
N GLU A 141 8.59 -6.61 -23.62
CA GLU A 141 7.45 -7.37 -24.13
C GLU A 141 7.90 -8.57 -24.95
N GLU A 142 8.90 -8.40 -25.80
CA GLU A 142 9.53 -9.51 -26.50
C GLU A 142 10.19 -10.48 -25.52
N PHE A 143 10.85 -9.95 -24.48
CA PHE A 143 11.45 -10.79 -23.45
C PHE A 143 10.43 -11.59 -22.64
N SER A 144 9.33 -10.97 -22.26
CA SER A 144 8.23 -11.68 -21.58
C SER A 144 7.68 -12.81 -22.44
N LYS A 145 7.46 -12.57 -23.75
CA LYS A 145 7.02 -13.62 -24.70
C LYS A 145 8.06 -14.73 -24.82
N TYR A 146 9.34 -14.39 -24.84
CA TYR A 146 10.42 -15.39 -24.83
C TYR A 146 10.37 -16.25 -23.56
N LEU A 147 10.26 -15.63 -22.38
CA LEU A 147 10.18 -16.33 -21.09
C LEU A 147 8.95 -17.23 -20.98
N GLU A 148 7.79 -16.78 -21.49
CA GLU A 148 6.56 -17.57 -21.52
C GLU A 148 6.70 -18.83 -22.39
N ASN A 149 7.49 -18.75 -23.47
CA ASN A 149 7.75 -19.86 -24.40
C ASN A 149 8.90 -20.79 -23.98
N LEU A 150 9.67 -20.46 -22.93
CA LEU A 150 10.64 -21.38 -22.35
C LEU A 150 9.90 -22.61 -21.80
N ARG A 151 10.13 -23.77 -22.44
CA ARG A 151 9.57 -25.04 -21.99
C ARG A 151 10.05 -25.33 -20.57
N TYR A 152 9.11 -25.67 -19.69
CA TYR A 152 9.43 -26.22 -18.39
C TYR A 152 9.95 -27.65 -18.62
N GLU A 153 11.27 -27.79 -18.79
CA GLU A 153 11.89 -29.13 -18.76
C GLU A 153 11.97 -29.55 -17.29
N ASP A 154 10.95 -30.26 -16.83
CA ASP A 154 11.06 -31.11 -15.65
C ASP A 154 12.05 -32.23 -15.98
N LYS A 155 13.12 -32.31 -15.19
CA LYS A 155 14.00 -33.47 -15.20
C LYS A 155 13.27 -34.60 -14.49
N GLU A 156 12.44 -35.35 -15.20
CA GLU A 156 12.24 -36.76 -14.88
C GLU A 156 13.50 -37.51 -15.31
N GLN A 157 14.51 -37.54 -14.43
CA GLN A 157 15.64 -38.44 -14.59
C GLN A 157 15.39 -39.72 -13.79
N LYS A 158 14.96 -40.75 -14.55
CA LYS A 158 15.41 -42.15 -14.52
C LYS A 158 15.23 -42.95 -13.21
N GLU A 159 14.22 -43.81 -13.23
CA GLU A 159 14.41 -45.21 -12.81
C GLU A 159 14.30 -46.12 -14.05
N GLU A 160 15.41 -46.24 -14.78
CA GLU A 160 15.70 -47.48 -15.50
C GLU A 160 16.24 -48.46 -14.46
N VAL A 161 15.36 -49.29 -13.88
CA VAL A 161 15.80 -50.54 -13.25
C VAL A 161 15.61 -51.63 -14.30
N CYS A 162 16.71 -51.95 -14.99
CA CYS A 162 16.84 -53.17 -15.76
C CYS A 162 17.08 -54.38 -14.84
N ASN A 163 16.40 -55.48 -15.21
CA ASN A 163 16.52 -56.89 -14.83
C ASN A 163 15.80 -57.35 -13.56
#